data_AF-A0A1C5TYS0-F1
#
_entry.id   AF-A0A1C5TYS0-F1
#
_cell.length_a   1.000
_cell.length_b   1.000
_cell.length_c   1.000
_cell.angle_alpha   90.00
_cell.angle_beta   90.00
_cell.angle_gamma   90.00
#
_symmetry.space_group_name_H-M   'P 1'
#
loop_
_entity.id
_entity.type
_entity.pdbx_description
1 polymer ?
#
loop_
_entity_poly.entity_id
_entity_poly.type
_entity_poly.pdbx_seq_one_letter_code
_entity_poly.pdbx_strand_id
1 'polypeptide(L)'
;METINKITTSKQTTMYDHLCKMIIGNEEVLSRIIKAAVDEANHLNVEEIRRLIKGVHIGDLIVNPHFHLVDKKGFIKDEGMVYYDILCYIDVPQEDGKNIRVYLYVEIQNNPYPGYSIITRGYAYVSRIVSEQWGSEYDDKNYDGMKKVYSL
;
A
#
# COMPACT_ATOMS: atom_id res chain seq x y z
N MET A 1 0.35 3.52 39.21
CA MET A 1 -0.05 2.24 38.59
C MET A 1 -0.70 2.44 37.22
N GLU A 2 -1.64 3.36 37.05
CA GLU A 2 -2.30 3.60 35.74
C GLU A 2 -1.34 3.95 34.60
N THR A 3 -0.34 4.80 34.82
CA THR A 3 0.63 5.20 33.78
C THR A 3 1.50 4.02 33.32
N ILE A 4 1.90 3.15 34.26
CA ILE A 4 2.68 1.94 33.95
C ILE A 4 1.83 0.94 33.16
N ASN A 5 0.56 0.75 33.56
CA ASN A 5 -0.36 -0.11 32.81
C ASN A 5 -0.61 0.41 31.39
N LYS A 6 -0.80 1.72 31.20
CA LYS A 6 -0.94 2.34 29.87
C LYS A 6 0.30 2.16 28.98
N ILE A 7 1.50 2.30 29.53
CA ILE A 7 2.76 2.10 28.79
C ILE A 7 2.96 0.62 28.43
N THR A 8 2.60 -0.30 29.31
CA THR A 8 2.67 -1.75 29.04
C THR A 8 1.68 -2.17 27.97
N THR A 9 0.43 -1.70 28.06
CA THR A 9 -0.61 -1.96 27.05
C THR A 9 -0.24 -1.34 25.70
N SER A 10 0.30 -0.12 25.65
CA SER A 10 0.71 0.50 24.39
C SER A 10 1.84 -0.26 23.70
N LYS A 11 2.84 -0.72 24.46
CA LYS A 11 3.93 -1.56 23.94
C LYS A 11 3.44 -2.90 23.40
N GLN A 12 2.49 -3.53 24.09
CA GLN A 12 1.87 -4.77 23.63
C GLN A 12 1.10 -4.53 22.32
N THR A 13 0.30 -3.47 22.22
CA THR A 13 -0.43 -3.14 20.99
C THR A 13 0.51 -2.89 19.80
N THR A 14 1.60 -2.14 19.99
CA THR A 14 2.60 -1.92 18.93
C THR A 14 3.27 -3.22 18.48
N MET A 15 3.55 -4.14 19.42
CA MET A 15 4.13 -5.44 19.09
C MET A 15 3.15 -6.31 18.28
N TYR A 16 1.87 -6.32 18.66
CA TYR A 16 0.84 -7.06 17.93
C TYR A 16 0.62 -6.50 16.52
N ASP A 17 0.58 -5.17 16.39
CA ASP A 17 0.49 -4.47 15.11
C ASP A 17 1.64 -4.88 14.16
N HIS A 18 2.88 -4.79 14.65
CA HIS A 18 4.06 -5.22 13.89
C HIS A 18 4.00 -6.71 13.51
N LEU A 19 3.60 -7.58 14.43
CA LEU A 19 3.49 -9.02 14.15
C LEU A 19 2.44 -9.32 13.08
N CYS A 20 1.28 -8.66 13.14
CA CYS A 20 0.25 -8.78 12.11
C CYS A 20 0.80 -8.36 10.74
N LYS A 21 1.50 -7.24 10.66
CA LYS A 21 2.13 -6.77 9.40
C LYS A 21 3.13 -7.77 8.85
N MET A 22 3.95 -8.39 9.72
CA MET A 22 4.89 -9.43 9.30
C MET A 22 4.20 -10.71 8.81
N ILE A 23 3.10 -11.12 9.44
CA ILE A 23 2.34 -12.31 9.03
C ILE A 23 1.65 -12.05 7.68
N ILE A 24 0.96 -10.92 7.54
CA ILE A 24 0.25 -10.57 6.30
C ILE A 24 1.23 -10.26 5.18
N GLY A 25 2.35 -9.60 5.46
CA GLY A 25 3.40 -9.29 4.49
C GLY A 25 4.23 -10.49 4.04
N ASN A 26 4.02 -11.67 4.62
CA ASN A 26 4.62 -12.89 4.11
C ASN A 26 4.07 -13.23 2.71
N GLU A 27 4.95 -13.54 1.76
CA GLU A 27 4.57 -13.79 0.36
C GLU A 27 3.53 -14.93 0.19
N GLU A 28 3.53 -15.94 1.06
CA GLU A 28 2.52 -17.01 1.04
C GLU A 28 1.13 -16.48 1.41
N VAL A 29 1.05 -15.52 2.33
CA VAL A 29 -0.21 -14.90 2.74
C VAL A 29 -0.64 -13.86 1.70
N LEU A 30 0.28 -12.99 1.29
CA LEU A 30 0.04 -12.00 0.23
C LEU A 30 -0.44 -12.65 -1.06
N SER A 31 0.17 -13.75 -1.50
CA SER A 31 -0.22 -14.42 -2.74
C SER A 31 -1.66 -14.93 -2.71
N ARG A 32 -2.17 -15.36 -1.55
CA ARG A 32 -3.57 -15.75 -1.35
C ARG A 32 -4.51 -14.56 -1.34
N ILE A 33 -4.11 -13.44 -0.73
CA ILE A 33 -4.87 -12.18 -0.74
C ILE A 33 -4.99 -11.67 -2.19
N ILE A 34 -3.87 -11.60 -2.89
CA ILE A 34 -3.80 -11.18 -4.29
C ILE A 34 -4.67 -12.07 -5.17
N LYS A 35 -4.58 -13.39 -5.00
CA LYS A 35 -5.42 -14.36 -5.74
C LYS A 35 -6.91 -14.13 -5.56
N ALA A 36 -7.33 -13.63 -4.40
CA ALA A 36 -8.73 -13.41 -4.08
C ALA A 36 -9.24 -12.02 -4.49
N ALA A 37 -8.36 -11.02 -4.58
CA ALA A 37 -8.75 -9.61 -4.69
C ALA A 37 -8.27 -8.90 -5.97
N VAL A 38 -7.31 -9.47 -6.71
CA VAL A 38 -6.71 -8.83 -7.88
C VAL A 38 -7.15 -9.55 -9.16
N ASP A 39 -8.02 -8.89 -9.91
CA ASP A 39 -8.65 -9.48 -11.09
C ASP A 39 -7.65 -9.92 -12.15
N GLU A 40 -6.59 -9.13 -12.34
CA GLU A 40 -5.53 -9.44 -13.31
C GLU A 40 -4.80 -10.75 -13.02
N ALA A 41 -4.78 -11.20 -11.76
CA ALA A 41 -4.08 -12.41 -11.33
C ALA A 41 -5.02 -13.63 -11.19
N ASN A 42 -6.31 -13.49 -11.51
CA ASN A 42 -7.30 -14.54 -11.32
C ASN A 42 -7.06 -15.81 -12.14
N HIS A 43 -6.27 -15.76 -13.21
CA HIS A 43 -5.87 -16.95 -14.00
C HIS A 43 -4.67 -17.70 -13.42
N LEU A 44 -3.88 -17.07 -12.54
CA LEU A 44 -2.67 -17.66 -11.96
C LEU A 44 -2.97 -18.47 -10.71
N ASN A 45 -2.17 -19.50 -10.41
CA ASN A 45 -2.24 -20.16 -9.11
C ASN A 45 -1.44 -19.39 -8.03
N VAL A 46 -1.64 -19.76 -6.77
CA VAL A 46 -1.02 -19.07 -5.61
C VAL A 46 0.51 -19.07 -5.69
N GLU A 47 1.13 -20.17 -6.12
CA GLU A 47 2.58 -20.28 -6.22
C GLU A 47 3.15 -19.43 -7.38
N GLU A 48 2.42 -19.33 -8.49
CA GLU A 48 2.77 -18.40 -9.58
C GLU A 48 2.72 -16.95 -9.11
N ILE A 49 1.63 -16.56 -8.43
CA ILE A 49 1.47 -15.22 -7.87
C ILE A 49 2.60 -14.92 -6.89
N ARG A 50 2.92 -15.87 -6.01
CA ARG A 50 3.98 -15.71 -5.00
C ARG A 50 5.32 -15.32 -5.62
N ARG A 51 5.68 -15.93 -6.74
CA ARG A 51 6.93 -15.63 -7.48
C ARG A 51 6.93 -14.27 -8.17
N LEU A 52 5.77 -13.65 -8.34
CA LEU A 52 5.64 -12.33 -8.99
C LEU A 52 5.70 -11.18 -7.98
N ILE A 53 5.55 -11.44 -6.68
CA ILE A 53 5.58 -10.42 -5.63
C ILE A 53 6.97 -9.80 -5.55
N LYS A 54 7.03 -8.47 -5.62
CA LYS A 54 8.27 -7.67 -5.55
C LYS A 54 8.03 -6.41 -4.74
N GLY A 55 9.14 -5.82 -4.27
CA GLY A 55 9.13 -4.53 -3.58
C GLY A 55 8.27 -4.53 -2.33
N VAL A 56 8.30 -5.60 -1.53
CA VAL A 56 7.54 -5.69 -0.29
C VAL A 56 8.16 -4.76 0.75
N HIS A 57 7.38 -3.76 1.13
CA HIS A 57 7.67 -2.76 2.15
C HIS A 57 6.69 -2.96 3.30
N ILE A 58 7.19 -3.12 4.54
CA ILE A 58 6.36 -3.45 5.72
C ILE A 58 6.55 -2.38 6.78
N GLY A 59 5.50 -1.61 7.07
CA GLY A 59 5.53 -0.50 8.02
C GLY A 59 6.49 0.62 7.61
N ASP A 60 6.86 0.67 6.33
CA ASP A 60 7.84 1.61 5.82
C ASP A 60 7.25 3.02 5.73
N LEU A 61 8.11 3.97 6.06
CA LEU A 61 7.84 5.38 5.87
C LEU A 61 8.12 5.74 4.42
N ILE A 62 7.08 6.07 3.66
CA ILE A 62 7.24 6.58 2.32
C ILE A 62 7.03 8.09 2.35
N VAL A 63 8.10 8.80 2.01
CA VAL A 63 8.06 10.24 1.77
C VAL A 63 7.55 10.42 0.34
N ASN A 64 6.35 10.96 0.19
CA ASN A 64 5.84 11.32 -1.13
C ASN A 64 6.54 12.62 -1.58
N PRO A 65 7.46 12.57 -2.56
CA PRO A 65 8.25 13.74 -2.94
C PRO A 65 7.45 14.76 -3.75
N HIS A 66 6.27 14.39 -4.25
CA HIS A 66 5.46 15.20 -5.17
C HIS A 66 4.33 15.97 -4.48
N PHE A 67 4.02 15.65 -3.22
CA PHE A 67 3.04 16.39 -2.41
C PHE A 67 3.69 17.46 -1.54
N HIS A 68 4.36 18.41 -2.19
CA HIS A 68 4.60 19.72 -1.57
C HIS A 68 3.38 20.59 -1.83
N LEU A 69 2.40 20.57 -0.92
CA LEU A 69 1.34 21.57 -0.92
C LEU A 69 1.96 22.92 -0.57
N VAL A 70 2.27 23.72 -1.59
CA VAL A 70 2.65 25.12 -1.41
C VAL A 70 1.36 25.90 -1.15
N ASP A 71 1.14 26.33 0.09
CA ASP A 71 0.05 27.28 0.35
C ASP A 71 0.37 28.63 -0.34
N LYS A 72 -0.65 29.47 -0.58
CA LYS A 72 -0.47 30.82 -1.19
C LYS A 72 0.48 31.76 -0.41
N LYS A 73 1.05 31.33 0.73
CA LYS A 73 2.00 32.07 1.57
C LYS A 73 3.39 31.41 1.63
N GLY A 74 3.66 30.38 0.82
CA GLY A 74 4.97 29.75 0.74
C GLY A 74 5.31 28.84 1.92
N PHE A 75 4.32 28.45 2.74
CA PHE A 75 4.52 27.37 3.70
C PHE A 75 4.40 26.04 2.96
N ILE A 76 5.49 25.26 2.98
CA ILE A 76 5.46 23.84 2.64
C ILE A 76 4.65 23.18 3.76
N LYS A 77 3.39 22.84 3.48
CA LYS A 77 2.68 21.92 4.35
C LYS A 77 3.15 20.53 3.90
N ASP A 78 4.10 19.97 4.64
CA ASP A 78 4.45 18.57 4.47
C ASP A 78 3.17 17.76 4.66
N GLU A 79 2.58 17.25 3.58
CA GLU A 79 1.69 16.08 3.71
C GLU A 79 2.47 14.86 4.20
N GLY A 80 3.81 14.96 4.25
CA GLY A 80 4.58 14.66 5.45
C GLY A 80 4.39 13.26 5.94
N MET A 81 5.09 12.33 5.30
CA MET A 81 5.40 11.02 5.86
C MET A 81 4.17 10.13 6.08
N VAL A 82 3.89 9.28 5.08
CA VAL A 82 2.83 8.26 5.19
C VAL A 82 3.48 6.91 5.46
N TYR A 83 2.99 6.24 6.50
CA TYR A 83 3.33 4.85 6.76
C TYR A 83 2.35 3.97 6.00
N TYR A 84 2.85 3.14 5.10
CA TYR A 84 2.07 2.06 4.53
C TYR A 84 2.29 0.82 5.40
N ASP A 85 1.20 0.16 5.81
CA ASP A 85 1.29 -1.10 6.53
C ASP A 85 2.03 -2.14 5.70
N ILE A 86 1.56 -2.40 4.48
CA ILE A 86 2.26 -3.21 3.49
C ILE A 86 2.07 -2.60 2.10
N LEU A 87 3.16 -2.30 1.39
CA LEU A 87 3.14 -1.91 -0.01
C LEU A 87 3.97 -2.92 -0.81
N CYS A 88 3.45 -3.41 -1.92
CA CYS A 88 4.19 -4.25 -2.87
C CYS A 88 3.66 -4.07 -4.29
N TYR A 89 4.25 -4.77 -5.25
CA TYR A 89 3.70 -4.86 -6.60
C TYR A 89 3.94 -6.24 -7.22
N ILE A 90 3.15 -6.55 -8.24
CA ILE A 90 3.27 -7.74 -9.08
C ILE A 90 3.31 -7.34 -10.56
N ASP A 91 4.09 -8.07 -11.35
CA ASP A 91 4.10 -7.96 -12.82
C ASP A 91 3.35 -9.17 -13.41
N VAL A 92 2.07 -9.00 -13.75
CA VAL A 92 1.19 -10.12 -14.11
C VAL A 92 1.22 -10.40 -15.61
N PRO A 93 1.66 -11.59 -16.06
CA PRO A 93 1.68 -11.94 -17.48
C PRO A 93 0.26 -12.10 -18.04
N GLN A 94 0.03 -11.49 -19.20
CA GLN A 94 -1.22 -11.53 -19.95
C GLN A 94 -1.11 -12.40 -21.20
N GLU A 95 -2.25 -12.78 -21.76
CA GLU A 95 -2.33 -13.63 -22.97
C GLU A 95 -1.66 -12.99 -24.20
N ASP A 96 -1.61 -11.66 -24.27
CA ASP A 96 -0.95 -10.92 -25.35
C ASP A 96 0.59 -10.87 -25.22
N GLY A 97 1.13 -11.56 -24.20
CA GLY A 97 2.57 -11.64 -23.92
C GLY A 97 3.12 -10.42 -23.18
N LYS A 98 2.29 -9.44 -22.83
CA LYS A 98 2.71 -8.28 -22.02
C LYS A 98 2.43 -8.53 -20.54
N ASN A 99 3.10 -7.76 -19.69
CA ASN A 99 2.84 -7.76 -18.26
C ASN A 99 2.01 -6.53 -17.88
N ILE A 100 1.02 -6.72 -17.01
CA ILE A 100 0.36 -5.62 -16.29
C ILE A 100 1.00 -5.52 -14.91
N ARG A 101 1.63 -4.38 -14.62
CA ARG A 101 2.07 -4.07 -13.25
C ARG A 101 0.88 -3.61 -12.41
N VAL A 102 0.73 -4.21 -11.24
CA VAL A 102 -0.27 -3.85 -10.24
C VAL A 102 0.43 -3.53 -8.93
N TYR A 103 0.25 -2.30 -8.44
CA TYR A 103 0.66 -1.91 -7.09
C TYR A 103 -0.44 -2.27 -6.08
N LEU A 104 -0.02 -2.73 -4.91
CA LEU A 104 -0.89 -3.28 -3.88
C LEU A 104 -0.53 -2.63 -2.55
N TYR A 105 -1.48 -1.90 -1.99
CA TYR A 105 -1.41 -1.45 -0.62
C TYR A 105 -2.39 -2.26 0.22
N VAL A 106 -1.88 -2.95 1.23
CA VAL A 106 -2.69 -3.73 2.19
C VAL A 106 -2.67 -3.00 3.53
N GLU A 107 -3.82 -2.51 3.96
CA GLU A 107 -4.02 -1.81 5.22
C GLU A 107 -4.62 -2.74 6.27
N ILE A 108 -3.94 -2.92 7.40
CA ILE A 108 -4.42 -3.81 8.47
C ILE A 108 -5.29 -3.01 9.43
N GLN A 109 -6.60 -3.10 9.25
CA GLN A 109 -7.55 -2.37 10.09
C GLN A 109 -8.02 -3.17 11.31
N ASN A 110 -7.81 -2.63 12.51
CA ASN A 110 -8.32 -3.21 13.76
C ASN A 110 -9.71 -2.67 14.17
N ASN A 111 -10.13 -1.53 13.62
CA ASN A 111 -11.40 -0.88 13.94
C ASN A 111 -12.16 -0.55 12.64
N PRO A 112 -13.29 -1.22 12.33
CA PRO A 112 -14.05 -0.92 11.11
C PRO A 112 -14.67 0.48 11.09
N TYR A 113 -14.72 1.18 12.22
CA TYR A 113 -15.29 2.53 12.35
C TYR A 113 -14.30 3.50 13.03
N PRO A 114 -13.23 3.94 12.35
CA PRO A 114 -12.21 4.83 12.91
C PRO A 114 -12.68 6.29 13.04
N GLY A 115 -13.97 6.58 12.84
CA GLY A 115 -14.53 7.93 12.83
C GLY A 115 -14.58 8.58 11.44
N TYR A 116 -14.24 7.83 10.39
CA TYR A 116 -14.36 8.23 8.98
C TYR A 116 -14.63 7.01 8.11
N SER A 117 -15.01 7.24 6.85
CA SER A 117 -15.24 6.18 5.86
C SER A 117 -13.93 5.51 5.44
N ILE A 118 -13.86 4.18 5.60
CA ILE A 118 -12.73 3.37 5.13
C ILE A 118 -12.56 3.50 3.61
N ILE A 119 -13.67 3.59 2.86
CA ILE A 119 -13.65 3.74 1.40
C ILE A 119 -12.97 5.06 1.03
N THR A 120 -13.31 6.16 1.72
CA THR A 120 -12.70 7.47 1.46
C THR A 120 -11.21 7.46 1.79
N ARG A 121 -10.80 6.75 2.84
CA ARG A 121 -9.38 6.54 3.15
C ARG A 121 -8.68 5.76 2.03
N GLY A 122 -9.29 4.67 1.55
CA GLY A 122 -8.75 3.89 0.42
C GLY A 122 -8.51 4.75 -0.82
N TYR A 123 -9.46 5.63 -1.18
CA TYR A 123 -9.25 6.58 -2.28
C TYR A 123 -8.04 7.49 -2.07
N ALA A 124 -7.84 8.01 -0.85
CA ALA A 124 -6.70 8.87 -0.56
C ALA A 124 -5.36 8.14 -0.76
N TYR A 125 -5.25 6.88 -0.32
CA TYR A 125 -4.04 6.09 -0.50
C TYR A 125 -3.81 5.68 -1.95
N VAL A 126 -4.85 5.27 -2.68
CA VAL A 126 -4.75 4.99 -4.13
C VAL A 126 -4.24 6.23 -4.87
N SER A 127 -4.83 7.40 -4.61
CA SER A 127 -4.39 8.65 -5.25
C SER A 127 -2.93 9.00 -4.96
N ARG A 128 -2.42 8.70 -3.76
CA ARG A 128 -1.01 8.93 -3.42
C ARG A 128 -0.08 8.04 -4.21
N ILE A 129 -0.33 6.73 -4.23
CA ILE A 129 0.49 5.76 -4.96
C ILE A 129 0.46 6.05 -6.47
N VAL A 130 -0.71 6.39 -7.02
CA VAL A 130 -0.82 6.85 -8.41
C VAL A 130 0.03 8.11 -8.63
N SER A 131 0.00 9.07 -7.71
CA SER A 131 0.80 10.30 -7.85
C SER A 131 2.31 10.03 -7.71
N GLU A 132 2.73 9.04 -6.91
CA GLU A 132 4.14 8.64 -6.73
C GLU A 132 4.73 8.03 -8.00
N GLN A 133 3.90 7.44 -8.86
CA GLN A 133 4.32 6.91 -10.15
C GLN A 133 4.73 8.00 -11.16
N TRP A 134 4.43 9.28 -10.90
CA TRP A 134 4.81 10.39 -11.77
C TRP A 134 6.34 10.49 -11.93
N GLY A 135 6.80 10.62 -13.17
CA GLY A 135 8.21 10.69 -13.54
C GLY A 135 8.95 9.34 -13.55
N SER A 136 8.34 8.26 -13.06
CA SER A 136 8.91 6.92 -13.09
C SER A 136 8.15 5.97 -14.03
N GLU A 137 6.83 5.89 -13.89
CA GLU A 137 5.97 5.03 -14.73
C GLU A 137 5.22 5.85 -15.80
N TYR A 138 4.91 7.12 -15.55
CA TYR A 138 4.18 8.00 -16.47
C TYR A 138 4.58 9.47 -16.33
N ASP A 139 4.25 10.29 -17.32
CA ASP A 139 4.53 11.74 -17.33
C ASP A 139 3.48 12.52 -18.16
N ASP A 140 3.74 13.81 -18.40
CA ASP A 140 2.86 14.71 -19.15
C ASP A 140 2.76 14.36 -20.65
N LYS A 141 3.60 13.46 -21.14
CA LYS A 141 3.64 13.00 -22.54
C LYS A 141 3.12 11.57 -22.70
N ASN A 142 3.16 10.76 -21.65
CA ASN A 142 2.77 9.35 -21.67
C ASN A 142 1.94 8.95 -20.43
N TYR A 143 0.69 9.39 -20.38
CA TYR A 143 -0.25 9.03 -19.30
C TYR A 143 -0.59 7.53 -19.28
N ASP A 144 -0.59 6.86 -20.44
CA ASP A 144 -0.86 5.41 -20.57
C ASP A 144 0.20 4.55 -19.87
N GLY A 145 1.33 5.15 -19.46
CA GLY A 145 2.34 4.52 -18.62
C GLY A 145 1.85 4.19 -17.21
N MET A 146 0.79 4.85 -16.72
CA MET A 146 0.29 4.71 -15.35
C MET A 146 -0.11 3.26 -15.02
N LYS A 147 0.28 2.79 -13.84
CA LYS A 147 0.03 1.43 -13.37
C LYS A 147 -1.15 1.39 -12.41
N LYS A 148 -1.88 0.28 -12.46
CA LYS A 148 -3.03 0.05 -11.59
C LYS A 148 -2.60 -0.03 -10.14
N VAL A 149 -3.46 0.46 -9.25
CA VAL A 149 -3.27 0.43 -7.80
C VAL A 149 -4.51 -0.14 -7.15
N TYR A 150 -4.33 -1.12 -6.27
CA TYR A 150 -5.35 -1.64 -5.38
C TYR A 150 -5.04 -1.22 -3.94
N SER A 151 -6.06 -0.77 -3.22
CA SER A 151 -6.04 -0.62 -1.77
C SER A 151 -6.93 -1.71 -1.18
N LEU A 152 -6.33 -2.58 -0.38
CA LEU A 152 -6.92 -3.78 0.21
C LEU A 152 -7.04 -3.65 1.73
#